data_AF-A0A3M0HTQ9-F1
#
_entry.id   AF-A0A3M0HTQ9-F1
#
_cell.length_a   1.000
_cell.length_b   1.000
_cell.length_c   1.000
_cell.angle_alpha   90.00
_cell.angle_beta   90.00
_cell.angle_gamma   90.00
#
_symmetry.space_group_name_H-M   'P 1'
#
loop_
_entity.id
_entity.type
_entity.pdbx_description
1 polymer ?
#
loop_
_entity_poly.entity_id
_entity_poly.type
_entity_poly.pdbx_seq_one_letter_code
_entity_poly.pdbx_strand_id
1 'polypeptide(L)' 'MSLRIVVTVKYVPDATGDRHFADDLTVDRDDVDGLLSELDEYAVEQAL' A
#
# COMPACT_ATOMS: atom_id res chain seq x y z
N MET A 1 26.57 6.87 -18.90
CA MET A 1 25.11 6.66 -18.76
C MET A 1 24.77 6.63 -17.29
N SER A 2 23.64 7.22 -16.88
CA SER A 2 23.11 7.13 -15.50
C SER A 2 22.17 5.92 -15.41
N LEU A 3 22.22 5.20 -14.27
CA LEU A 3 21.29 4.11 -13.95
C LEU A 3 19.90 4.71 -13.67
N ARG A 4 18.86 4.09 -14.22
CA ARG A 4 17.46 4.46 -13.96
C ARG A 4 16.74 3.24 -13.41
N ILE A 5 16.18 3.38 -12.21
CA ILE A 5 15.42 2.34 -11.52
C ILE A 5 13.96 2.80 -11.49
N VAL A 6 13.04 1.91 -11.83
CA VAL A 6 11.59 2.13 -11.70
C VAL A 6 11.07 1.19 -10.64
N VAL A 7 10.40 1.73 -9.63
CA VAL A 7 9.77 0.96 -8.56
C VAL A 7 8.26 1.06 -8.72
N THR A 8 7.58 -0.08 -8.81
CA THR A 8 6.12 -0.13 -8.77
C THR A 8 5.66 -0.07 -7.33
N VAL A 9 4.69 0.81 -7.05
CA VAL A 9 4.16 1.02 -5.70
C VAL A 9 2.64 0.93 -5.69
N LYS A 10 2.07 0.60 -4.54
CA LYS A 10 0.63 0.50 -4.35
C LYS A 10 0.19 1.16 -3.05
N TYR A 11 -0.87 1.97 -3.13
CA TYR A 11 -1.59 2.50 -1.98
C TYR A 11 -2.62 1.47 -1.50
N VAL A 12 -2.58 1.12 -0.22
CA VAL A 12 -3.38 0.05 0.39
C VAL A 12 -3.93 0.49 1.76
N PRO A 13 -5.09 -0.01 2.20
CA PRO A 13 -5.53 0.14 3.58
C PRO A 13 -4.49 -0.42 4.55
N ASP A 14 -4.30 0.25 5.67
CA ASP A 14 -3.44 -0.21 6.75
C ASP A 14 -3.86 -1.61 7.21
N ALA A 15 -2.91 -2.55 7.19
CA ALA A 15 -3.17 -3.92 7.59
C ALA A 15 -3.39 -4.07 9.12
N THR A 16 -2.91 -3.10 9.90
CA THR A 16 -3.04 -3.02 11.35
C THR A 16 -4.31 -2.28 11.81
N GLY A 17 -4.99 -1.59 10.90
CA GLY A 17 -6.27 -0.93 11.14
C GLY A 17 -7.46 -1.90 11.27
N ASP A 18 -8.62 -1.38 11.68
CA ASP A 18 -9.85 -2.16 11.85
C ASP A 18 -10.54 -2.44 10.51
N ARG A 19 -10.11 -3.52 9.85
CA ARG A 19 -10.63 -3.93 8.54
C ARG A 19 -11.82 -4.86 8.68
N HIS A 20 -12.91 -4.51 8.02
CA HIS A 20 -14.12 -5.31 7.97
C HIS A 20 -14.73 -5.32 6.58
N PHE A 21 -15.73 -6.19 6.38
CA PHE A 21 -16.51 -6.22 5.14
C PHE A 21 -17.74 -5.32 5.28
N ALA A 22 -18.05 -4.58 4.23
CA ALA A 22 -19.31 -3.86 4.07
C ALA A 22 -20.44 -4.84 3.71
N ASP A 23 -21.68 -4.34 3.69
CA ASP A 23 -22.89 -5.13 3.40
C ASP A 23 -22.88 -5.78 2.00
N ASP A 24 -22.12 -5.22 1.05
CA ASP A 24 -21.95 -5.74 -0.31
C ASP A 24 -20.82 -6.79 -0.44
N LEU A 25 -20.25 -7.22 0.69
CA LEU A 25 -19.12 -8.16 0.79
C LEU A 25 -17.80 -7.63 0.22
N THR A 26 -17.69 -6.33 -0.04
CA THR A 26 -16.39 -5.69 -0.31
C THR A 26 -15.72 -5.26 0.99
N VAL A 27 -14.41 -5.04 0.97
CA VAL A 27 -13.68 -4.51 2.13
C VAL A 27 -14.02 -3.03 2.25
N ASP A 28 -14.46 -2.58 3.43
CA ASP A 28 -14.64 -1.15 3.70
C ASP A 28 -13.28 -0.45 3.67
N ARG A 29 -13.18 0.61 2.85
CA ARG A 29 -11.96 1.40 2.65
C ARG A 29 -12.14 2.86 3.04
N ASP A 30 -13.35 3.30 3.35
CA ASP A 30 -13.62 4.70 3.66
C ASP A 30 -13.29 5.01 5.13
N ASP A 31 -13.46 4.02 6.02
CA ASP A 31 -13.21 4.14 7.47
C ASP A 31 -11.83 3.62 7.92
N VAL A 32 -10.91 3.34 6.98
CA VAL A 32 -9.55 2.84 7.29
C VAL A 32 -8.49 3.72 6.63
N ASP A 33 -7.49 4.14 7.38
CA ASP A 33 -6.34 4.87 6.85
C ASP A 33 -5.63 4.04 5.78
N GLY A 34 -5.29 4.66 4.65
CA GLY A 34 -4.45 4.05 3.64
C GLY A 34 -2.99 4.51 3.73
N LEU A 35 -2.08 3.60 3.39
CA LEU A 35 -0.63 3.78 3.41
C LEU A 35 0.03 3.19 2.15
N LEU A 36 1.31 3.51 1.94
CA LEU A 36 2.14 2.81 0.97
C LEU A 36 2.30 1.37 1.44
N SER A 37 2.05 0.38 0.59
CA SER A 37 2.31 -1.03 0.90
C SER A 37 3.67 -1.18 1.56
N GLU A 38 3.72 -1.78 2.76
CA GLU A 38 4.95 -1.95 3.54
C GLU A 38 6.04 -2.71 2.75
N LEU A 39 5.62 -3.64 1.87
CA LEU A 39 6.54 -4.34 0.96
C LEU A 39 7.16 -3.40 -0.09
N ASP A 40 6.39 -2.41 -0.52
CA ASP A 40 6.81 -1.45 -1.54
C ASP A 40 7.68 -0.35 -0.90
N GLU A 41 7.53 -0.06 0.39
CA GLU A 41 8.47 0.79 1.15
C GLU A 41 9.89 0.22 1.08
N TYR A 42 10.05 -1.09 1.29
CA TYR A 42 11.36 -1.74 1.15
C TYR A 42 11.90 -1.66 -0.27
N ALA A 43 11.04 -1.79 -1.29
CA ALA A 43 11.46 -1.69 -2.68
C ALA A 43 11.93 -0.26 -3.04
N VAL A 44 11.26 0.77 -2.50
CA VAL A 44 11.68 2.16 -2.63
C VAL A 44 13.02 2.39 -1.93
N GLU A 45 13.15 1.93 -0.67
CA GLU A 45 14.39 2.07 0.11
C GLU A 45 15.60 1.44 -0.59
N GLN A 46 15.45 0.26 -1.19
CA GLN A 46 16.55 -0.38 -1.92
C GLN A 46 16.94 0.33 -3.23
N ALA A 47 16.08 1.21 -3.75
CA ALA A 47 16.33 1.96 -4.97
C ALA A 47 16.95 3.35 -4.73
N LEU A 48 16.97 3.84 -3.47
CA LEU A 48 17.61 5.09 -3.04
C LEU A 48 19.14 4.97 -3.03
#